data_AF-A0A1B8EXE2-F1
#
_entry.id   AF-A0A1B8EXE2-F1
#
_cell.length_a   1.000
_cell.length_b   1.000
_cell.length_c   1.000
_cell.angle_alpha   90.00
_cell.angle_beta   90.00
_cell.angle_gamma   90.00
#
_symmetry.space_group_name_H-M   'P 1'
#
loop_
_entity.id
_entity.type
_entity.pdbx_description
1 polymer ?
#
loop_
_entity_poly.entity_id
_entity_poly.type
_entity_poly.pdbx_seq_one_letter_code
_entity_poly.pdbx_strand_id
1 'polypeptide(L)'
;MDNEDFANAVKATGKKQIVISGVLTEVCVAFPALSLIELGYDVFVITDASGTFKEHTREAAHKRMVQAGCQLLNWAAVGAELHRDWRRDIEGFGAIWNDYIPGYRCLVQSYTATKDTSK
;
A
#
# COMPACT_ATOMS: atom_id res chain seq x y z
N MET A 1 -14.65 -15.24 2.59
CA MET A 1 -14.11 -15.16 1.22
C MET A 1 -14.96 -16.08 0.37
N ASP A 2 -15.71 -15.51 -0.57
CA ASP A 2 -16.84 -16.23 -1.19
C ASP A 2 -16.45 -16.93 -2.51
N ASN A 3 -15.29 -16.57 -3.08
CA ASN A 3 -14.72 -17.25 -4.24
C ASN A 3 -13.59 -18.19 -3.79
N GLU A 4 -13.78 -19.49 -4.02
CA GLU A 4 -12.83 -20.53 -3.62
C GLU A 4 -11.50 -20.45 -4.38
N ASP A 5 -11.53 -20.13 -5.67
CA ASP A 5 -10.31 -19.98 -6.48
C ASP A 5 -9.42 -18.86 -5.92
N PHE A 6 -10.02 -17.74 -5.52
CA PHE A 6 -9.31 -16.63 -4.89
C PHE A 6 -8.77 -17.02 -3.51
N ALA A 7 -9.55 -17.72 -2.69
CA ALA A 7 -9.09 -18.19 -1.38
C ALA A 7 -7.93 -19.17 -1.49
N ASN A 8 -7.99 -20.10 -2.45
CA ASN A 8 -6.93 -21.06 -2.71
C ASN A 8 -5.67 -20.37 -3.27
N ALA A 9 -5.82 -19.41 -4.17
CA ALA A 9 -4.71 -18.63 -4.69
C ALA A 9 -3.98 -17.85 -3.58
N VAL A 10 -4.73 -17.21 -2.67
CA VAL A 10 -4.14 -16.49 -1.52
C VAL A 10 -3.39 -17.46 -0.60
N LYS A 11 -4.00 -18.59 -0.23
CA LYS A 11 -3.36 -19.62 0.61
C LYS A 11 -2.09 -20.17 -0.03
N ALA A 12 -2.11 -20.40 -1.35
CA ALA A 12 -0.97 -20.92 -2.11
C ALA A 12 0.25 -20.00 -2.08
N THR A 13 0.09 -18.70 -1.82
CA THR A 13 1.22 -17.77 -1.65
C THR A 13 2.07 -18.07 -0.40
N GLY A 14 1.49 -18.75 0.60
CA GLY A 14 2.11 -19.00 1.90
C GLY A 14 2.43 -17.72 2.70
N LYS A 15 1.83 -16.57 2.35
CA LYS A 15 2.07 -15.29 3.03
C LYS A 15 1.01 -15.03 4.09
N LYS A 16 1.45 -14.62 5.28
CA LYS A 16 0.55 -14.22 6.38
C LYS A 16 0.08 -12.77 6.28
N GLN A 17 0.91 -11.89 5.73
CA GLN A 17 0.62 -10.48 5.57
C GLN A 17 0.02 -10.23 4.18
N ILE A 18 -1.13 -9.58 4.13
CA ILE A 18 -1.84 -9.25 2.89
C ILE A 18 -1.91 -7.74 2.74
N VAL A 19 -1.30 -7.24 1.66
CA VAL A 19 -1.47 -5.86 1.21
C VAL A 19 -2.65 -5.84 0.25
N ILE A 20 -3.67 -5.04 0.53
CA ILE A 20 -4.91 -4.99 -0.26
C ILE A 20 -5.26 -3.56 -0.67
N SER A 21 -5.63 -3.41 -1.94
CA SER A 21 -6.15 -2.16 -2.52
C SER A 21 -7.17 -2.50 -3.61
N GLY A 22 -8.04 -1.55 -3.97
CA GLY A 22 -9.03 -1.78 -5.02
C GLY A 22 -10.18 -0.79 -5.06
N VAL A 23 -11.17 -1.08 -5.91
CA VAL A 23 -12.35 -0.25 -6.13
C VAL A 23 -13.60 -1.15 -6.17
N LEU A 24 -14.66 -0.89 -5.42
CA LEU A 24 -14.85 0.22 -4.48
C LEU A 24 -14.38 -0.13 -3.06
N THR A 25 -13.86 0.86 -2.31
CA THR A 25 -13.28 0.69 -0.97
C THR A 25 -14.21 -0.04 0.02
N GLU A 26 -15.49 0.31 0.06
CA GLU A 26 -16.47 -0.20 1.01
C GLU A 26 -17.01 -1.60 0.67
N VAL A 27 -16.75 -2.10 -0.55
CA VAL A 27 -17.23 -3.39 -1.05
C VAL A 27 -16.05 -4.30 -1.39
N CYS A 28 -15.39 -4.04 -2.51
CA CYS A 28 -14.36 -4.91 -3.09
C CYS A 28 -13.06 -4.94 -2.27
N VAL A 29 -12.83 -3.95 -1.40
CA VAL A 29 -11.69 -3.95 -0.47
C VAL A 29 -12.13 -4.42 0.91
N ALA A 30 -13.18 -3.80 1.47
CA ALA A 30 -13.62 -4.12 2.82
C ALA A 30 -14.07 -5.57 3.00
N PHE A 31 -14.83 -6.15 2.07
CA PHE A 31 -15.37 -7.51 2.26
C PHE A 31 -14.27 -8.58 2.30
N PRO A 32 -13.32 -8.64 1.33
CA PRO A 32 -12.20 -9.57 1.44
C PRO A 32 -11.27 -9.24 2.61
N ALA A 33 -11.03 -7.95 2.93
CA ALA A 33 -10.20 -7.59 4.09
C ALA A 33 -10.76 -8.15 5.40
N LEU A 34 -12.07 -8.00 5.63
CA LEU A 34 -12.74 -8.54 6.83
C LEU A 34 -12.70 -10.08 6.86
N SER A 35 -12.94 -10.74 5.72
CA SER A 35 -12.80 -12.19 5.64
C SER A 35 -11.38 -12.67 5.94
N LEU A 36 -10.35 -11.94 5.48
CA LEU A 36 -8.96 -12.30 5.70
C LEU A 36 -8.56 -12.15 7.18
N ILE A 37 -9.06 -11.10 7.85
CA ILE A 37 -8.93 -10.94 9.30
C ILE A 37 -9.54 -12.13 10.04
N GLU A 38 -10.77 -12.55 9.70
CA GLU A 38 -11.42 -13.71 10.32
C GLU A 38 -10.63 -15.01 10.11
N LEU A 39 -9.93 -15.13 8.98
CA LEU A 39 -9.04 -16.25 8.66
C LEU A 39 -7.65 -16.13 9.32
N GLY A 40 -7.40 -15.10 10.13
CA GLY A 40 -6.16 -14.93 10.91
C GLY A 40 -4.98 -14.32 10.14
N TYR A 41 -5.24 -13.66 9.00
CA TYR A 41 -4.22 -12.91 8.26
C TYR A 41 -4.00 -11.52 8.87
N ASP A 42 -2.80 -10.98 8.67
CA ASP A 42 -2.50 -9.59 8.98
C ASP A 42 -2.79 -8.73 7.74
N VAL A 43 -3.80 -7.87 7.80
CA VAL A 43 -4.29 -7.13 6.62
C VAL A 43 -3.88 -5.66 6.66
N PHE A 44 -3.25 -5.21 5.57
CA PHE A 44 -2.79 -3.84 5.35
C PHE A 44 -3.56 -3.23 4.17
N VAL A 45 -4.43 -2.26 4.44
CA VAL A 45 -5.30 -1.64 3.45
C VAL A 45 -4.69 -0.34 2.95
N ILE A 46 -4.54 -0.20 1.62
CA ILE A 46 -3.82 0.92 1.01
C ILE A 46 -4.83 1.97 0.56
N THR A 47 -4.96 3.00 1.39
CA THR A 47 -6.08 3.96 1.33
C THR A 47 -6.01 4.90 0.13
N ASP A 48 -4.81 5.29 -0.28
CA ASP A 48 -4.56 6.16 -1.44
C ASP A 48 -4.48 5.40 -2.77
N ALA A 49 -4.42 4.07 -2.71
CA ALA A 49 -4.58 3.17 -3.87
C ALA A 49 -5.98 2.52 -3.93
N SER A 50 -6.93 2.97 -3.09
CA SER A 50 -8.31 2.46 -3.06
C SER A 50 -9.31 3.58 -3.31
N GLY A 51 -10.26 3.33 -4.21
CA GLY A 51 -11.21 4.35 -4.70
C GLY A 51 -12.65 4.06 -4.27
N THR A 52 -13.43 5.10 -4.01
CA THR A 52 -14.87 5.02 -3.75
C THR A 52 -15.56 6.30 -4.23
N PHE A 53 -16.89 6.35 -4.16
CA PHE A 53 -17.70 7.44 -4.71
C PHE A 53 -17.55 8.77 -3.96
N LYS A 54 -17.52 8.73 -2.62
CA LYS A 54 -17.56 9.93 -1.78
C LYS A 54 -16.74 9.74 -0.51
N GLU A 55 -16.41 10.85 0.15
CA GLU A 55 -15.65 10.81 1.40
C GLU A 55 -16.37 10.04 2.52
N HIS A 56 -17.68 10.21 2.67
CA HIS A 56 -18.42 9.50 3.72
C HIS A 56 -18.39 7.97 3.56
N THR A 57 -18.39 7.45 2.33
CA THR A 57 -18.27 5.99 2.08
C THR A 57 -16.86 5.51 2.39
N ARG A 58 -15.84 6.30 2.03
CA ARG A 58 -14.43 6.03 2.38
C ARG A 58 -14.25 5.93 3.89
N GLU A 59 -14.71 6.93 4.63
CA GLU A 59 -14.58 6.99 6.09
C GLU A 59 -15.32 5.85 6.79
N ALA A 60 -16.54 5.55 6.36
CA ALA A 60 -17.32 4.45 6.92
C ALA A 60 -16.59 3.11 6.72
N ALA A 61 -16.05 2.86 5.53
CA ALA A 61 -15.26 1.67 5.24
C ALA A 61 -13.99 1.60 6.08
N HIS A 62 -13.24 2.69 6.16
CA HIS A 62 -12.00 2.78 6.94
C HIS A 62 -12.25 2.49 8.42
N LYS A 63 -13.28 3.11 9.02
CA LYS A 63 -13.66 2.86 10.41
C LYS A 63 -14.01 1.38 10.65
N ARG A 64 -14.80 0.77 9.74
CA ARG A 64 -15.18 -0.65 9.82
C ARG A 64 -13.96 -1.57 9.74
N MET A 65 -13.05 -1.33 8.79
CA MET A 65 -11.85 -2.15 8.62
C MET A 65 -10.89 -2.03 9.80
N VAL A 66 -10.68 -0.82 10.33
CA VAL A 66 -9.86 -0.59 11.53
C VAL A 66 -10.46 -1.30 12.74
N GLN A 67 -11.77 -1.21 12.94
CA GLN A 67 -12.44 -1.87 14.06
C GLN A 67 -12.28 -3.40 14.02
N ALA A 68 -12.17 -3.99 12.84
CA ALA A 68 -11.88 -5.41 12.67
C ALA A 68 -10.39 -5.75 12.88
N GLY A 69 -9.48 -4.77 12.90
CA GLY A 69 -8.04 -4.98 13.08
C GLY A 69 -7.19 -4.82 11.82
N CYS A 70 -7.75 -4.30 10.72
CA CYS A 70 -6.95 -3.94 9.56
C CYS A 70 -6.06 -2.72 9.87
N GLN A 71 -4.85 -2.70 9.31
CA GLN A 71 -3.95 -1.55 9.36
C GLN A 71 -4.13 -0.69 8.12
N LEU A 72 -4.39 0.61 8.30
CA LEU A 72 -4.51 1.54 7.17
C LEU A 72 -3.16 2.17 6.87
N LEU A 73 -2.70 2.02 5.63
CA LEU A 73 -1.46 2.61 5.14
C LEU A 73 -1.69 3.35 3.83
N ASN A 74 -0.63 3.98 3.35
CA ASN A 74 -0.53 4.51 1.99
C ASN A 74 0.58 3.75 1.22
N TRP A 75 0.63 3.88 -0.10
CA TRP A 75 1.59 3.08 -0.91
C TRP A 75 3.05 3.35 -0.52
N ALA A 76 3.37 4.61 -0.16
CA ALA A 76 4.73 5.01 0.18
C ALA A 76 5.20 4.39 1.50
N ALA A 77 4.32 4.33 2.50
CA ALA A 77 4.56 3.68 3.78
C ALA A 77 4.80 2.18 3.60
N VAL A 78 3.99 1.50 2.78
CA VAL A 78 4.21 0.08 2.44
C VAL A 78 5.57 -0.13 1.79
N GLY A 79 5.91 0.69 0.79
CA GLY A 79 7.21 0.63 0.12
C GLY A 79 8.37 0.79 1.11
N ALA A 80 8.27 1.77 2.01
CA ALA A 80 9.28 2.03 3.03
C ALA A 80 9.37 0.90 4.07
N GLU A 81 8.25 0.35 4.53
CA GLU A 81 8.23 -0.76 5.49
C GLU A 81 8.76 -2.07 4.92
N LEU A 82 8.54 -2.32 3.63
CA LEU A 82 9.14 -3.45 2.93
C LEU A 82 10.64 -3.24 2.71
N HIS A 83 11.04 -2.03 2.32
CA HIS A 83 12.44 -1.72 2.05
C HIS A 83 13.30 -1.70 3.32
N ARG A 84 12.77 -1.15 4.43
CA ARG A 84 13.38 -0.98 5.78
C ARG A 84 14.60 -0.08 5.84
N ASP A 85 15.54 -0.20 4.91
CA ASP A 85 16.83 0.49 4.95
C ASP A 85 17.26 0.87 3.54
N TRP A 86 17.41 2.18 3.29
CA TRP A 86 17.84 2.76 2.02
C TRP A 86 19.11 2.13 1.47
N ARG A 87 20.05 1.71 2.34
CA ARG A 87 21.34 1.15 1.93
C ARG A 87 21.22 -0.19 1.21
N ARG A 88 20.07 -0.86 1.29
CA ARG A 88 19.83 -2.13 0.59
C ARG A 88 19.79 -1.95 -0.92
N ASP A 89 19.20 -0.85 -1.38
CA ASP A 89 19.16 -0.48 -2.79
C ASP A 89 18.74 1.00 -2.94
N ILE A 90 19.73 1.90 -2.85
CA ILE A 90 19.50 3.35 -2.89
C ILE A 90 18.95 3.77 -4.25
N GLU A 91 19.55 3.25 -5.33
CA GLU A 91 19.18 3.64 -6.71
C GLU A 91 17.80 3.08 -7.08
N GLY A 92 17.53 1.80 -6.80
CA GLY A 92 16.25 1.18 -7.14
C GLY A 92 15.09 1.76 -6.35
N PHE A 93 15.24 1.93 -5.02
CA PHE A 93 14.17 2.55 -4.22
C PHE A 93 14.06 4.05 -4.51
N GLY A 94 15.18 4.76 -4.71
CA GLY A 94 15.20 6.16 -5.11
C GLY A 94 14.49 6.41 -6.45
N ALA A 95 14.63 5.49 -7.41
CA ALA A 95 13.94 5.55 -8.70
C ALA A 95 12.41 5.49 -8.54
N ILE A 96 11.90 4.60 -7.68
CA ILE A 96 10.45 4.54 -7.39
C ILE A 96 9.95 5.89 -6.83
N TRP A 97 10.67 6.47 -5.87
CA TRP A 97 10.28 7.78 -5.32
C TRP A 97 10.35 8.90 -6.37
N ASN A 98 11.38 8.89 -7.20
CA ASN A 98 11.53 9.83 -8.31
C ASN A 98 10.40 9.72 -9.34
N ASP A 99 9.92 8.51 -9.62
CA ASP A 99 8.89 8.26 -10.64
C ASP A 99 7.50 8.66 -10.15
N TYR A 100 7.18 8.40 -8.89
CA TYR A 100 5.82 8.54 -8.35
C TYR A 100 5.63 9.74 -7.40
N ILE A 101 6.69 10.44 -6.98
CA ILE A 101 6.59 11.61 -6.09
C ILE A 101 7.27 12.82 -6.77
N PRO A 102 6.51 13.68 -7.47
CA PRO A 102 7.08 14.82 -8.19
C PRO A 102 7.94 15.75 -7.32
N GLY A 103 7.56 15.96 -6.05
CA GLY A 103 8.36 16.74 -5.11
C GLY A 103 9.74 16.13 -4.84
N TYR A 104 9.83 14.80 -4.75
CA TYR A 104 11.10 14.09 -4.57
C TYR A 104 11.97 14.18 -5.82
N ARG A 105 11.37 14.06 -7.01
CA ARG A 105 12.06 14.27 -8.28
C ARG A 105 12.73 15.64 -8.37
N CYS A 106 12.01 16.71 -8.02
CA CYS A 106 12.57 18.06 -8.04
C CYS A 106 13.77 18.21 -7.10
N LEU A 107 13.73 17.57 -5.92
CA LEU A 107 14.85 17.55 -4.98
C LEU A 107 16.07 16.84 -5.55
N VAL A 108 15.88 15.64 -6.11
CA VAL A 108 16.98 14.86 -6.73
C VAL A 108 17.60 15.63 -7.88
N GLN A 109 16.79 16.21 -8.78
CA GLN A 109 17.28 17.01 -9.91
C GLN A 109 18.14 18.21 -9.47
N SER A 110 17.71 18.92 -8.42
CA SER A 110 18.45 20.07 -7.88
C SER A 110 19.76 19.63 -7.22
N TYR A 111 19.74 18.53 -6.47
CA TYR A 111 20.92 17.93 -5.84
C TYR A 111 21.94 17.45 -6.87
N THR A 112 21.51 16.74 -7.92
CA THR A 112 22.42 16.25 -8.97
C THR A 112 23.03 17.39 -9.74
N ALA A 113 22.24 18.40 -10.13
CA ALA A 113 22.73 19.57 -10.86
C ALA A 113 23.82 20.32 -10.07
N THR A 114 23.67 20.49 -8.75
CA THR A 114 24.67 21.19 -7.92
C THR A 114 25.93 20.36 -7.65
N LYS A 115 25.79 19.03 -7.58
CA LYS A 115 26.92 18.11 -7.40
C LYS A 115 27.83 18.06 -8.64
N ASP A 116 27.27 18.26 -9.82
CA ASP A 116 28.03 18.31 -11.07
C ASP A 116 28.80 19.63 -11.24
N THR A 117 28.27 20.76 -10.75
CA THR A 117 28.94 22.07 -10.80
C THR A 117 30.04 22.26 -9.75
N SER A 118 30.14 21.36 -8.77
CA SER A 118 31.15 21.41 -7.69
C SER A 118 32.38 20.54 -7.95
N LYS A 119 32.49 19.97 -9.16
CA LYS A 119 33.70 19.35 -9.71
C LYS A 119 34.36 20.28 -10.74
#